data_AF-F0TFC8-F1
#
_entry.id   AF-F0TFC8-F1
#
_cell.length_a   1.000
_cell.length_b   1.000
_cell.length_c   1.000
_cell.angle_alpha   90.00
_cell.angle_beta   90.00
_cell.angle_gamma   90.00
#
_symmetry.space_group_name_H-M   'P 1'
#
loop_
_entity.id
_entity.type
_entity.pdbx_description
1 polymer ?
#
loop_
_entity_poly.entity_id
_entity_poly.type
_entity_poly.pdbx_seq_one_letter_code
_entity_poly.pdbx_strand_id
1 'polypeptide(L)'
;MVIMVDEYTSDSNGIYKRNVFSQFHHEPMPNYKFHELGIYTGDISEVNPDAGIQFGGFDSAKEGWWLSKREFSTPEEYEVVDSVPYQQGEYDFSVLDNQRFFKPRTIKYEFLIIDDDPQYRQGSFDQGMNELMKLPYQETDVDNAYMDLYDTGAPAYKFNVKCKSVSSSDDDEKGVMTVTVEFKGDPFAISRSRADEEIWDEMDFDNYFVQQAYYEINGELTLSLDNPGMPTPVNMEIENSSDVVIRWPGESRSNPTIVKPITKVGDETIHGGNVTKILPSGSNNNIGFTGTGSVRFDFHYRMMY
;
A
#
# COMPACT_ATOMS: atom_id res chain seq x y z
N MET A 1 28.05 34.33 0.84
CA MET A 1 27.19 33.32 1.50
C MET A 1 28.14 32.33 2.15
N VAL A 2 28.16 32.32 3.49
CA VAL A 2 29.11 31.55 4.30
C VAL A 2 28.54 30.15 4.47
N ILE A 3 29.30 29.13 4.07
CA ILE A 3 28.99 27.72 4.33
C ILE A 3 29.75 27.34 5.60
N MET A 4 29.04 26.84 6.61
CA MET A 4 29.64 26.26 7.80
C MET A 4 30.46 25.04 7.39
N VAL A 5 31.74 25.05 7.77
CA VAL A 5 32.65 23.90 7.64
C VAL A 5 32.65 23.21 8.98
N ASP A 6 32.26 21.94 9.03
CA ASP A 6 32.44 21.12 10.23
C ASP A 6 33.94 20.90 10.46
N GLU A 7 34.48 21.50 11.52
CA GLU A 7 35.85 21.25 11.98
C GLU A 7 35.91 19.95 12.77
N TYR A 8 36.65 18.97 12.25
CA TYR A 8 37.04 17.76 12.98
C TYR A 8 38.34 18.03 13.72
N THR A 9 38.36 17.82 15.05
CA THR A 9 39.62 17.74 15.81
C THR A 9 39.93 16.27 16.11
N SER A 10 41.14 15.84 15.75
CA SER A 10 41.66 14.49 16.05
C SER A 10 42.44 14.49 17.35
N ASP A 11 42.23 13.49 18.22
CA ASP A 11 43.21 13.19 19.25
C ASP A 11 44.40 12.40 18.68
N SER A 12 45.47 12.26 19.46
CA SER A 12 46.74 11.64 19.04
C SER A 12 46.64 10.15 18.66
N ASN A 13 45.46 9.55 18.79
CA ASN A 13 45.19 8.16 18.43
C ASN A 13 44.23 8.03 17.23
N GLY A 14 43.85 9.14 16.58
CA GLY A 14 43.06 9.14 15.35
C GLY A 14 41.58 8.78 15.54
N ILE A 15 41.03 8.95 16.74
CA ILE A 15 39.60 8.67 17.02
C ILE A 15 38.80 9.97 16.87
N TYR A 16 37.84 9.98 15.94
CA TYR A 16 36.90 11.08 15.75
C TYR A 16 35.73 10.95 16.73
N LYS A 17 35.46 11.99 17.53
CA LYS A 17 34.27 12.06 18.39
C LYS A 17 33.27 13.07 17.84
N ARG A 18 32.03 12.62 17.60
CA ARG A 18 30.90 13.45 17.14
C ARG A 18 30.13 14.03 18.33
N ASN A 19 29.74 15.30 18.23
CA ASN A 19 28.78 15.91 19.16
C ASN A 19 27.38 15.33 18.93
N VAL A 20 26.78 14.80 19.99
CA VAL A 20 25.51 14.05 19.96
C VAL A 20 24.36 14.99 20.32
N PHE A 21 23.55 15.37 19.34
CA PHE A 21 22.17 15.84 19.54
C PHE A 21 21.32 15.42 18.34
N SER A 22 20.94 14.13 18.31
CA SER A 22 19.78 13.63 17.59
C SER A 22 19.35 12.34 18.29
N GLN A 23 18.09 12.28 18.70
CA GLN A 23 17.51 11.20 19.50
C GLN A 23 16.98 10.02 18.66
N PHE A 24 17.39 9.93 17.40
CA PHE A 24 17.10 8.80 16.54
C PHE A 24 18.36 7.93 16.41
N HIS A 25 18.33 6.77 17.06
CA HIS A 25 19.37 5.75 16.94
C HIS A 25 19.23 5.05 15.58
N HIS A 26 20.07 5.42 14.62
CA HIS A 26 20.32 4.58 13.46
C HIS A 26 21.62 3.83 13.74
N GLU A 27 21.54 2.53 14.01
CA GLU A 27 22.75 1.70 14.05
C GLU A 27 23.36 1.67 12.64
N PRO A 28 24.63 2.06 12.46
CA PRO A 28 25.26 1.96 11.16
C PRO A 28 25.49 0.47 10.84
N MET A 29 24.66 -0.09 9.96
CA MET A 29 24.93 -1.41 9.39
C MET A 29 26.33 -1.41 8.72
N PRO A 30 27.14 -2.46 8.90
CA PRO A 30 28.45 -2.54 8.29
C PRO A 30 28.33 -2.94 6.82
N ASN A 31 29.12 -2.25 5.98
CA ASN A 31 29.29 -2.41 4.52
C ASN A 31 28.24 -1.76 3.60
N TYR A 32 28.32 -0.43 3.52
CA TYR A 32 28.00 0.26 2.27
C TYR A 32 29.00 -0.18 1.19
N LYS A 33 28.55 -0.86 0.14
CA LYS A 33 29.21 -0.76 -1.17
C LYS A 33 28.86 0.62 -1.72
N PHE A 34 29.78 1.56 -1.60
CA PHE A 34 29.67 2.83 -2.32
C PHE A 34 29.61 2.51 -3.81
N HIS A 35 28.48 2.81 -4.47
CA HIS A 35 28.50 2.99 -5.90
C HIS A 35 29.11 4.37 -6.13
N GLU A 36 30.34 4.40 -6.66
CA GLU A 36 30.92 5.65 -7.11
C GLU A 36 29.98 6.25 -8.16
N LEU A 37 29.58 7.52 -8.00
CA LEU A 37 28.97 8.31 -9.08
C LEU A 37 29.99 8.67 -10.19
N GLY A 38 31.11 7.95 -10.24
CA GLY A 38 32.10 8.02 -11.31
C GLY A 38 31.63 7.24 -12.54
N ILE A 39 32.33 7.43 -13.65
CA ILE A 39 32.11 6.64 -14.87
C ILE A 39 32.34 5.17 -14.49
N TYR A 40 31.30 4.35 -14.59
CA TYR A 40 31.42 2.90 -14.40
C TYR A 40 32.45 2.35 -15.40
N THR A 41 33.49 1.70 -14.89
CA THR A 41 34.61 1.17 -15.69
C THR A 41 34.54 -0.35 -15.92
N GLY A 42 33.47 -0.99 -15.47
CA GLY A 42 33.17 -2.40 -15.79
C GLY A 42 32.46 -2.56 -17.12
N ASP A 43 32.18 -3.80 -17.51
CA ASP A 43 31.37 -4.08 -18.69
C ASP A 43 29.92 -3.63 -18.46
N ILE A 44 29.41 -2.73 -19.31
CA ILE A 44 28.04 -2.17 -19.22
C ILE A 44 26.96 -3.26 -19.17
N SER A 45 27.24 -4.45 -19.73
CA SER A 45 26.35 -5.63 -19.66
C SER A 45 26.12 -6.17 -18.24
N GLU A 46 26.87 -5.70 -17.23
CA GLU A 46 26.74 -6.13 -15.83
C GLU A 46 25.89 -5.18 -14.97
N VAL A 47 25.45 -4.04 -15.52
CA VAL A 47 24.71 -3.01 -14.80
C VAL A 47 23.23 -3.13 -15.17
N ASN A 48 22.46 -3.75 -14.29
CA ASN A 48 21.01 -3.87 -14.41
C ASN A 48 20.31 -2.97 -13.41
N PRO A 49 19.10 -2.45 -13.71
CA PRO A 49 18.33 -1.72 -12.73
C PRO A 49 18.05 -2.63 -11.53
N ASP A 50 18.36 -2.16 -10.33
CA ASP A 50 18.08 -2.82 -9.05
C ASP A 50 16.77 -2.33 -8.42
N ALA A 51 16.34 -1.13 -8.79
CA ALA A 51 15.08 -0.53 -8.39
C ALA A 51 14.07 -0.45 -9.54
N GLY A 52 12.80 -0.66 -9.23
CA GLY A 52 11.76 -0.71 -10.25
C GLY A 52 10.38 -0.96 -9.69
N ILE A 53 9.46 -1.22 -10.61
CA ILE A 53 8.09 -1.62 -10.31
C ILE A 53 7.75 -2.94 -10.98
N GLN A 54 6.84 -3.69 -10.37
CA GLN A 54 6.19 -4.84 -10.98
C GLN A 54 4.68 -4.60 -11.06
N PHE A 55 4.11 -4.76 -12.25
CA PHE A 55 2.70 -4.52 -12.51
C PHE A 55 2.20 -5.51 -13.56
N GLY A 56 1.35 -6.45 -13.15
CA GLY A 56 0.88 -7.53 -14.03
C GLY A 56 2.04 -8.34 -14.60
N GLY A 57 2.15 -8.38 -15.93
CA GLY A 57 3.24 -9.06 -16.63
C GLY A 57 4.53 -8.23 -16.77
N PHE A 58 4.50 -6.96 -16.38
CA PHE A 58 5.61 -6.02 -16.56
C PHE A 58 6.49 -5.94 -15.32
N ASP A 59 7.80 -5.99 -15.52
CA ASP A 59 8.82 -5.76 -14.49
C ASP A 59 9.87 -4.79 -15.04
N SER A 60 9.86 -3.55 -14.56
CA SER A 60 10.67 -2.48 -15.15
C SER A 60 12.16 -2.80 -15.10
N ALA A 61 12.62 -3.46 -14.03
CA ALA A 61 14.03 -3.79 -13.87
C ALA A 61 14.47 -4.87 -14.88
N LYS A 62 13.63 -5.89 -15.11
CA LYS A 62 13.89 -6.93 -16.12
C LYS A 62 13.84 -6.42 -17.55
N GLU A 63 12.98 -5.43 -17.81
CA GLU A 63 12.84 -4.78 -19.12
C GLU A 63 13.93 -3.71 -19.36
N GLY A 64 14.84 -3.48 -18.41
CA GLY A 64 15.94 -2.52 -18.54
C GLY A 64 15.52 -1.05 -18.37
N TRP A 65 14.36 -0.79 -17.75
CA TRP A 65 13.86 0.56 -17.47
C TRP A 65 14.40 1.05 -16.13
N TRP A 66 15.26 2.06 -16.18
CA TRP A 66 15.94 2.63 -15.03
C TRP A 66 15.02 3.59 -14.29
N LEU A 67 14.60 3.24 -13.07
CA LEU A 67 13.75 4.11 -12.28
C LEU A 67 14.51 5.38 -11.85
N SER A 68 14.08 6.53 -12.36
CA SER A 68 14.68 7.84 -12.10
C SER A 68 13.94 8.60 -11.00
N LYS A 69 12.60 8.51 -10.98
CA LYS A 69 11.78 9.30 -10.05
C LYS A 69 10.52 8.55 -9.61
N ARG A 70 10.16 8.75 -8.34
CA ARG A 70 8.88 8.37 -7.75
C ARG A 70 8.14 9.63 -7.30
N GLU A 71 6.90 9.77 -7.70
CA GLU A 71 6.02 10.86 -7.28
C GLU A 71 4.72 10.28 -6.70
N PHE A 72 4.61 10.35 -5.38
CA PHE A 72 3.39 9.98 -4.64
C PHE A 72 2.68 11.26 -4.21
N SER A 73 1.46 11.48 -4.68
CA SER A 73 0.60 12.53 -4.14
C SER A 73 -0.09 12.04 -2.88
N THR A 74 -0.16 12.89 -1.84
CA THR A 74 -1.06 12.64 -0.71
C THR A 74 -2.50 12.54 -1.23
N PRO A 75 -3.27 11.51 -0.84
CA PRO A 75 -4.67 11.39 -1.22
C PRO A 75 -5.47 12.63 -0.80
N GLU A 76 -6.29 13.14 -1.71
CA GLU A 76 -7.24 14.19 -1.39
C GLU A 76 -8.39 13.62 -0.55
N GLU A 77 -8.79 14.36 0.48
CA GLU A 77 -10.00 14.03 1.23
C GLU A 77 -11.25 14.23 0.36
N TYR A 78 -12.26 13.39 0.58
CA TYR A 78 -13.58 13.54 0.01
C TYR A 78 -14.36 14.59 0.81
N GLU A 79 -14.07 15.85 0.54
CA GLU A 79 -14.71 16.96 1.25
C GLU A 79 -16.17 17.16 0.81
N VAL A 80 -17.09 17.15 1.78
CA VAL A 80 -18.51 17.45 1.59
C VAL A 80 -18.85 18.63 2.49
N VAL A 81 -18.70 19.84 1.95
CA VAL A 81 -19.04 21.08 2.64
C VAL A 81 -20.33 21.68 2.07
N ASP A 82 -21.16 22.25 2.94
CA ASP A 82 -22.37 22.99 2.52
C ASP A 82 -22.47 24.33 3.27
N SER A 83 -23.12 25.30 2.66
CA SER A 83 -23.30 26.64 3.23
C SER A 83 -24.77 27.04 3.22
N VAL A 84 -25.24 27.57 4.35
CA VAL A 84 -26.60 28.08 4.45
C VAL A 84 -26.62 29.54 3.98
N PRO A 85 -27.48 29.92 3.01
CA PRO A 85 -27.56 31.30 2.55
C PRO A 85 -27.77 32.30 3.69
N TYR A 86 -27.07 33.43 3.62
CA TYR A 86 -27.11 34.52 4.62
C TYR A 86 -26.55 34.15 6.01
N GLN A 87 -25.86 33.03 6.16
CA GLN A 87 -25.03 32.73 7.34
C GLN A 87 -23.54 32.82 7.00
N GLN A 88 -22.72 33.18 7.98
CA GLN A 88 -21.27 33.11 7.86
C GLN A 88 -20.82 31.71 8.31
N GLY A 89 -20.02 31.04 7.49
CA GLY A 89 -19.46 29.72 7.78
C GLY A 89 -19.93 28.63 6.82
N GLU A 90 -19.23 27.50 6.88
CA GLU A 90 -19.52 26.27 6.15
C GLU A 90 -19.71 25.13 7.15
N TYR A 91 -20.63 24.23 6.86
CA TYR A 91 -20.80 22.98 7.60
C TYR A 91 -20.03 21.88 6.88
N ASP A 92 -19.21 21.15 7.63
CA ASP A 92 -18.41 20.04 7.13
C ASP A 92 -19.09 18.70 7.44
N PHE A 93 -19.42 17.95 6.39
CA PHE A 93 -20.02 16.62 6.41
C PHE A 93 -19.07 15.55 5.85
N SER A 94 -17.77 15.84 5.75
CA SER A 94 -16.75 14.94 5.17
C SER A 94 -16.45 13.72 6.04
N VAL A 95 -16.90 13.74 7.30
CA VAL A 95 -16.74 12.66 8.27
C VAL A 95 -18.05 11.88 8.42
N LEU A 96 -18.01 10.60 8.10
CA LEU A 96 -19.10 9.65 8.39
C LEU A 96 -18.57 8.59 9.37
N ASP A 97 -19.35 8.27 10.40
CA ASP A 97 -18.98 7.30 11.44
C ASP A 97 -17.61 7.55 12.10
N ASN A 98 -17.24 8.83 12.26
CA ASN A 98 -15.95 9.28 12.80
C ASN A 98 -14.75 8.84 11.94
N GLN A 99 -14.97 8.61 10.65
CA GLN A 99 -13.97 8.24 9.66
C GLN A 99 -13.91 9.27 8.53
N ARG A 100 -12.69 9.49 8.02
CA ARG A 100 -12.42 10.35 6.86
C ARG A 100 -12.35 9.47 5.60
N PHE A 101 -12.92 9.95 4.51
CA PHE A 101 -12.92 9.27 3.21
C PHE A 101 -11.99 10.00 2.25
N PHE A 102 -11.31 9.25 1.38
CA PHE A 102 -10.32 9.81 0.47
C PHE A 102 -10.64 9.45 -0.97
N LYS A 103 -10.34 10.37 -1.89
CA LYS A 103 -10.44 10.14 -3.32
C LYS A 103 -9.31 9.21 -3.78
N PRO A 104 -9.52 8.44 -4.87
CA PRO A 104 -8.44 7.70 -5.52
C PRO A 104 -7.27 8.61 -5.89
N ARG A 105 -6.04 8.19 -5.60
CA ARG A 105 -4.84 8.98 -5.89
C ARG A 105 -4.19 8.62 -7.21
N THR A 106 -3.31 9.51 -7.69
CA THR A 106 -2.44 9.24 -8.83
C THR A 106 -1.02 8.98 -8.33
N ILE A 107 -0.38 7.93 -8.83
CA ILE A 107 1.01 7.59 -8.55
C ILE A 107 1.79 7.70 -9.86
N LYS A 108 2.88 8.45 -9.87
CA LYS A 108 3.66 8.70 -11.08
C LYS A 108 5.10 8.21 -10.92
N TYR A 109 5.58 7.53 -11.95
CA TYR A 109 6.94 7.03 -12.05
C TYR A 109 7.60 7.59 -13.32
N GLU A 110 8.88 7.94 -13.21
CA GLU A 110 9.70 8.29 -14.37
C GLU A 110 10.84 7.29 -14.51
N PHE A 111 10.98 6.71 -15.69
CA PHE A 111 12.01 5.76 -16.05
C PHE A 111 12.89 6.31 -17.17
N LEU A 112 14.11 5.80 -17.28
CA LEU A 112 15.02 6.03 -18.40
C LEU A 112 15.25 4.71 -19.14
N ILE A 113 15.12 4.74 -20.45
CA ILE A 113 15.59 3.69 -21.36
C ILE A 113 16.84 4.23 -22.04
N ILE A 114 17.97 3.56 -21.88
CA ILE A 114 19.27 4.01 -22.36
C ILE A 114 19.74 3.05 -23.44
N ASP A 115 19.81 3.52 -24.68
CA ASP A 115 20.37 2.77 -25.81
C ASP A 115 20.75 3.76 -26.92
N ASP A 116 21.78 3.47 -27.68
CA ASP A 116 22.19 4.32 -28.81
C ASP A 116 21.22 4.19 -30.01
N ASP A 117 20.54 3.05 -30.17
CA ASP A 117 19.60 2.79 -31.26
C ASP A 117 18.19 3.31 -30.93
N PRO A 118 17.70 4.35 -31.64
CA PRO A 118 16.35 4.87 -31.42
C PRO A 118 15.24 3.85 -31.68
N GLN A 119 15.44 2.92 -32.62
CA GLN A 119 14.45 1.88 -32.90
C GLN A 119 14.33 0.89 -31.75
N TYR A 120 15.45 0.57 -31.10
CA TYR A 120 15.46 -0.28 -29.93
C TYR A 120 14.74 0.39 -28.75
N ARG A 121 15.02 1.68 -28.48
CA ARG A 121 14.33 2.44 -27.42
C ARG A 121 12.82 2.48 -27.65
N GLN A 122 12.39 2.75 -28.89
CA GLN A 122 10.97 2.75 -29.25
C GLN A 122 10.34 1.36 -29.11
N GLY A 123 11.03 0.30 -29.51
CA GLY A 123 10.55 -1.07 -29.37
C GLY A 123 10.36 -1.49 -27.90
N SER A 124 11.32 -1.16 -27.03
CA SER A 124 11.22 -1.39 -25.58
C SER A 124 10.05 -0.61 -24.98
N PHE A 125 9.90 0.67 -25.36
CA PHE A 125 8.76 1.49 -24.95
C PHE A 125 7.42 0.87 -25.37
N ASP A 126 7.26 0.48 -26.64
CA ASP A 126 6.02 -0.08 -27.16
C ASP A 126 5.67 -1.41 -26.47
N GLN A 127 6.67 -2.26 -26.21
CA GLN A 127 6.48 -3.51 -25.46
C GLN A 127 6.04 -3.22 -24.02
N GLY A 128 6.77 -2.38 -23.29
CA GLY A 128 6.43 -2.03 -21.90
C GLY A 128 5.07 -1.36 -21.79
N MET A 129 4.75 -0.42 -22.69
CA MET A 129 3.44 0.23 -22.77
C MET A 129 2.32 -0.79 -22.98
N ASN A 130 2.51 -1.76 -23.89
CA ASN A 130 1.52 -2.81 -24.12
C ASN A 130 1.30 -3.67 -22.86
N GLU A 131 2.35 -4.06 -22.14
CA GLU A 131 2.19 -4.84 -20.90
C GLU A 131 1.53 -4.02 -19.78
N LEU A 132 1.91 -2.75 -19.61
CA LEU A 132 1.34 -1.85 -18.61
C LEU A 132 -0.14 -1.54 -18.85
N MET A 133 -0.56 -1.44 -20.11
CA MET A 133 -1.94 -1.13 -20.50
C MET A 133 -2.84 -2.37 -20.59
N LYS A 134 -2.28 -3.58 -20.52
CA LYS A 134 -3.07 -4.81 -20.46
C LYS A 134 -3.77 -4.90 -19.12
N LEU A 135 -5.09 -5.12 -19.19
CA LEU A 135 -5.86 -5.55 -18.04
C LEU A 135 -5.79 -7.06 -17.91
N PRO A 136 -5.84 -7.61 -16.69
CA PRO A 136 -5.94 -9.04 -16.52
C PRO A 136 -7.30 -9.48 -17.05
N TYR A 137 -7.34 -10.58 -17.80
CA TYR A 137 -8.59 -11.20 -18.20
C TYR A 137 -9.26 -11.76 -16.94
N GLN A 138 -10.21 -11.04 -16.36
CA GLN A 138 -11.09 -11.54 -15.30
C GLN A 138 -12.50 -11.68 -15.84
N GLU A 139 -13.04 -12.91 -15.77
CA GLU A 139 -14.35 -13.26 -16.33
C GLU A 139 -15.54 -12.69 -15.54
N THR A 140 -15.33 -12.08 -14.37
CA THR A 140 -16.43 -11.86 -13.40
C THR A 140 -16.66 -10.45 -12.87
N ASP A 141 -15.83 -9.43 -13.14
CA ASP A 141 -16.13 -8.05 -12.71
C ASP A 141 -15.54 -7.01 -13.66
N VAL A 142 -16.36 -6.57 -14.62
CA VAL A 142 -15.98 -5.60 -15.66
C VAL A 142 -15.71 -4.19 -15.10
N ASP A 143 -16.10 -3.94 -13.84
CA ASP A 143 -16.06 -2.61 -13.22
C ASP A 143 -14.80 -2.35 -12.35
N ASN A 144 -14.02 -3.39 -12.00
CA ASN A 144 -12.86 -3.27 -11.09
C ASN A 144 -11.54 -3.74 -11.73
N ALA A 145 -11.16 -3.10 -12.84
CA ALA A 145 -9.91 -3.32 -13.55
C ALA A 145 -8.66 -2.76 -12.82
N TYR A 146 -8.50 -3.06 -11.53
CA TYR A 146 -7.32 -2.72 -10.74
C TYR A 146 -6.43 -3.94 -10.53
N MET A 147 -5.11 -3.71 -10.48
CA MET A 147 -4.10 -4.72 -10.24
C MET A 147 -3.15 -4.25 -9.15
N ASP A 148 -2.45 -5.21 -8.55
CA ASP A 148 -1.42 -4.91 -7.58
C ASP A 148 -0.14 -4.44 -8.29
N LEU A 149 0.33 -3.28 -7.86
CA LEU A 149 1.61 -2.67 -8.20
C LEU A 149 2.55 -2.85 -7.01
N TYR A 150 3.71 -3.44 -7.27
CA TYR A 150 4.79 -3.59 -6.30
C TYR A 150 5.93 -2.63 -6.65
N ASP A 151 6.44 -1.91 -5.66
CA ASP A 151 7.57 -0.97 -5.82
C ASP A 151 8.71 -1.44 -4.92
N THR A 152 9.93 -1.49 -5.45
CA THR A 152 11.11 -1.86 -4.66
C THR A 152 11.39 -0.89 -3.51
N GLY A 153 10.90 0.36 -3.59
CA GLY A 153 10.99 1.35 -2.52
C GLY A 153 9.99 1.14 -1.38
N ALA A 154 8.98 0.30 -1.58
CA ALA A 154 7.93 -0.01 -0.61
C ALA A 154 7.72 -1.54 -0.49
N PRO A 155 8.75 -2.32 -0.12
CA PRO A 155 8.74 -3.78 -0.28
C PRO A 155 7.65 -4.49 0.54
N ALA A 156 7.23 -3.91 1.67
CA ALA A 156 6.17 -4.44 2.54
C ALA A 156 4.74 -4.11 2.06
N TYR A 157 4.62 -3.24 1.06
CA TYR A 157 3.34 -2.72 0.59
C TYR A 157 3.13 -2.99 -0.91
N LYS A 158 1.87 -2.96 -1.30
CA LYS A 158 1.40 -2.99 -2.68
C LYS A 158 0.35 -1.90 -2.87
N PHE A 159 0.22 -1.41 -4.09
CA PHE A 159 -0.81 -0.44 -4.46
C PHE A 159 -1.80 -1.09 -5.40
N ASN A 160 -3.09 -0.99 -5.10
CA ASN A 160 -4.13 -1.48 -6.00
C ASN A 160 -4.48 -0.36 -6.99
N VAL A 161 -3.98 -0.47 -8.22
CA VAL A 161 -3.99 0.61 -9.21
C VAL A 161 -4.33 0.11 -10.61
N LYS A 162 -4.69 1.04 -11.49
CA LYS A 162 -4.78 0.82 -12.93
C LYS A 162 -3.84 1.77 -13.66
N CYS A 163 -3.19 1.32 -14.72
CA CYS A 163 -2.41 2.21 -15.56
C CYS A 163 -3.35 3.20 -16.25
N LYS A 164 -3.11 4.50 -16.06
CA LYS A 164 -3.91 5.59 -16.61
C LYS A 164 -3.32 6.07 -17.92
N SER A 165 -2.01 6.24 -17.98
CA SER A 165 -1.30 6.68 -19.17
C SER A 165 0.18 6.35 -19.08
N VAL A 166 0.77 6.08 -20.25
CA VAL A 166 2.20 5.94 -20.45
C VAL A 166 2.60 6.93 -21.54
N SER A 167 3.64 7.73 -21.30
CA SER A 167 4.17 8.68 -22.27
C SER A 167 5.69 8.64 -22.31
N SER A 168 6.28 9.00 -23.44
CA SER A 168 7.72 9.06 -23.60
C SER A 168 8.18 10.39 -24.20
N SER A 169 9.42 10.76 -23.88
CA SER A 169 10.16 11.86 -24.48
C SER A 169 11.54 11.34 -24.82
N ASP A 170 11.87 11.28 -26.11
CA ASP A 170 13.14 10.76 -26.58
C ASP A 170 14.17 11.88 -26.79
N ASP A 171 15.42 11.63 -26.39
CA ASP A 171 16.57 12.50 -26.59
C ASP A 171 17.63 11.71 -27.37
N ASP A 172 17.50 11.76 -28.70
CA ASP A 172 18.40 11.07 -29.64
C ASP A 172 19.87 11.49 -29.47
N GLU A 173 20.13 12.74 -29.08
CA GLU A 173 21.52 13.23 -28.91
C GLU A 173 22.20 12.58 -27.70
N LYS A 174 21.41 12.22 -26.68
CA LYS A 174 21.91 11.58 -25.46
C LYS A 174 21.76 10.06 -25.45
N GLY A 175 21.04 9.48 -26.42
CA GLY A 175 20.71 8.06 -26.42
C GLY A 175 19.80 7.65 -25.26
N VAL A 176 18.92 8.55 -24.82
CA VAL A 176 18.07 8.33 -23.64
C VAL A 176 16.62 8.70 -23.94
N MET A 177 15.71 7.77 -23.66
CA MET A 177 14.28 8.00 -23.65
C MET A 177 13.78 8.08 -22.21
N THR A 178 13.10 9.19 -21.87
CA THR A 178 12.41 9.34 -20.58
C THR A 178 10.98 8.86 -20.72
N VAL A 179 10.58 7.87 -19.93
CA VAL A 179 9.22 7.32 -19.91
C VAL A 179 8.52 7.70 -18.63
N THR A 180 7.33 8.27 -18.74
CA THR A 180 6.45 8.60 -17.62
C THR A 180 5.27 7.64 -17.58
N VAL A 181 5.06 6.99 -16.44
CA VAL A 181 3.93 6.10 -16.20
C VAL A 181 3.07 6.70 -15.08
N GLU A 182 1.79 6.92 -15.36
CA GLU A 182 0.79 7.34 -14.38
C GLU A 182 -0.15 6.19 -14.06
N PHE A 183 -0.30 5.89 -12.78
CA PHE A 183 -1.27 4.96 -12.24
C PHE A 183 -2.34 5.72 -11.46
N LYS A 184 -3.58 5.22 -11.49
CA LYS A 184 -4.68 5.72 -10.65
C LYS A 184 -5.23 4.57 -9.81
N GLY A 185 -5.42 4.76 -8.51
CA GLY A 185 -5.85 3.64 -7.65
C GLY A 185 -6.25 4.02 -6.25
N ASP A 186 -6.30 2.99 -5.40
CA ASP A 186 -6.64 3.11 -3.98
C ASP A 186 -5.80 4.23 -3.33
N PRO A 187 -6.41 5.10 -2.50
CA PRO A 187 -5.69 6.15 -1.78
C PRO A 187 -4.53 5.61 -0.93
N PHE A 188 -4.59 4.37 -0.46
CA PHE A 188 -3.65 3.84 0.52
C PHE A 188 -2.71 2.78 -0.05
N ALA A 189 -1.55 2.65 0.58
CA ALA A 189 -0.70 1.47 0.43
C ALA A 189 -1.34 0.31 1.19
N ILE A 190 -1.41 -0.87 0.59
CA ILE A 190 -1.97 -2.06 1.23
C ILE A 190 -0.79 -2.95 1.63
N SER A 191 -0.74 -3.40 2.88
CA SER A 191 0.27 -4.39 3.30
C SER A 191 0.18 -5.65 2.43
N ARG A 192 1.33 -6.30 2.20
CA ARG A 192 1.38 -7.53 1.41
C ARG A 192 0.94 -8.76 2.19
N SER A 193 1.36 -8.84 3.45
CA SER A 193 0.95 -9.89 4.38
C SER A 193 -0.40 -9.55 5.02
N ARG A 194 -1.17 -10.58 5.37
CA ARG A 194 -2.40 -10.41 6.14
C ARG A 194 -2.09 -10.04 7.59
N ALA A 195 -3.09 -9.48 8.27
CA ALA A 195 -3.01 -9.09 9.68
C ALA A 195 -2.64 -10.23 10.65
N ASP A 196 -2.87 -11.48 10.24
CA ASP A 196 -2.58 -12.70 11.01
C ASP A 196 -1.30 -13.43 10.56
N GLU A 197 -0.53 -12.86 9.63
CA GLU A 197 0.62 -13.52 9.01
C GLU A 197 1.97 -12.91 9.42
N GLU A 198 2.90 -13.79 9.80
CA GLU A 198 4.30 -13.44 10.10
C GLU A 198 5.21 -13.83 8.93
N ILE A 199 5.22 -13.03 7.86
CA ILE A 199 6.10 -13.22 6.70
C ILE A 199 7.28 -12.26 6.80
N TRP A 200 8.45 -12.78 7.19
CA TRP A 200 9.66 -11.99 7.43
C TRP A 200 10.09 -11.12 6.24
N ASP A 201 10.02 -11.66 5.01
CA ASP A 201 10.48 -10.98 3.80
C ASP A 201 9.53 -9.85 3.34
N GLU A 202 8.31 -9.79 3.88
CA GLU A 202 7.28 -8.80 3.52
C GLU A 202 6.97 -7.83 4.67
N MET A 203 7.74 -7.91 5.75
CA MET A 203 7.47 -7.20 6.99
C MET A 203 7.97 -5.77 6.94
N ASP A 204 7.11 -4.82 7.30
CA ASP A 204 7.53 -3.48 7.68
C ASP A 204 7.91 -3.50 9.17
N PHE A 205 9.21 -3.56 9.47
CA PHE A 205 9.71 -3.61 10.84
C PHE A 205 9.37 -2.35 11.67
N ASP A 206 9.23 -1.19 11.02
CA ASP A 206 8.92 0.06 11.72
C ASP A 206 7.47 0.11 12.18
N ASN A 207 6.57 -0.56 11.43
CA ASN A 207 5.14 -0.63 11.72
C ASN A 207 4.65 -2.06 12.00
N TYR A 208 5.56 -2.94 12.46
CA TYR A 208 5.27 -4.36 12.62
C TYR A 208 4.15 -4.59 13.62
N PHE A 209 3.11 -5.29 13.17
CA PHE A 209 1.97 -5.65 13.98
C PHE A 209 1.33 -6.93 13.45
N VAL A 210 1.18 -7.93 14.31
CA VAL A 210 0.47 -9.18 14.02
C VAL A 210 -0.51 -9.45 15.14
N GLN A 211 -1.71 -9.89 14.77
CA GLN A 211 -2.74 -10.24 15.74
C GLN A 211 -3.47 -11.52 15.37
N GLN A 212 -4.09 -12.14 16.37
CA GLN A 212 -4.97 -13.27 16.15
C GLN A 212 -6.19 -12.85 15.33
N ALA A 213 -6.54 -13.63 14.30
CA ALA A 213 -7.69 -13.35 13.46
C ALA A 213 -8.81 -14.40 13.55
N TYR A 214 -8.63 -15.48 14.33
CA TYR A 214 -9.65 -16.52 14.50
C TYR A 214 -10.13 -16.61 15.94
N TYR A 215 -11.44 -16.65 16.15
CA TYR A 215 -12.04 -16.72 17.48
C TYR A 215 -13.27 -17.63 17.53
N GLU A 216 -13.41 -18.36 18.63
CA GLU A 216 -14.62 -19.14 18.95
C GLU A 216 -15.61 -18.26 19.72
N ILE A 217 -16.88 -18.32 19.32
CA ILE A 217 -18.00 -17.58 19.91
C ILE A 217 -18.86 -18.58 20.70
N ASN A 218 -18.94 -18.42 22.02
CA ASN A 218 -19.80 -19.23 22.88
C ASN A 218 -20.56 -18.34 23.87
N GLY A 219 -21.79 -17.96 23.52
CA GLY A 219 -22.58 -17.01 24.29
C GLY A 219 -22.22 -15.58 23.93
N GLU A 220 -21.42 -14.91 24.76
CA GLU A 220 -20.94 -13.54 24.52
C GLU A 220 -19.41 -13.52 24.39
N LEU A 221 -18.92 -12.87 23.34
CA LEU A 221 -17.50 -12.61 23.12
C LEU A 221 -17.31 -11.11 22.87
N THR A 222 -16.35 -10.50 23.54
CA THR A 222 -15.88 -9.15 23.20
C THR A 222 -14.40 -9.26 22.91
N LEU A 223 -14.01 -8.77 21.74
CA LEU A 223 -12.63 -8.76 21.28
C LEU A 223 -12.22 -7.35 20.87
N SER A 224 -10.92 -7.12 20.85
CA SER A 224 -10.32 -5.84 20.47
C SER A 224 -9.39 -6.10 19.30
N LEU A 225 -9.68 -5.50 18.15
CA LEU A 225 -8.77 -5.49 17.01
C LEU A 225 -8.04 -4.14 16.94
N ASP A 226 -6.76 -4.20 16.65
CA ASP A 226 -5.99 -2.99 16.39
C ASP A 226 -5.84 -2.77 14.89
N ASN A 227 -5.87 -1.50 14.50
CA ASN A 227 -5.60 -1.05 13.15
C ASN A 227 -4.59 0.11 13.23
N PRO A 228 -3.27 -0.16 13.12
CA PRO A 228 -2.25 0.89 13.19
C PRO A 228 -2.32 1.88 12.02
N GLY A 229 -3.03 1.53 10.94
CA GLY A 229 -3.12 2.33 9.73
C GLY A 229 -4.44 3.09 9.57
N MET A 230 -4.80 3.33 8.32
CA MET A 230 -6.02 4.00 7.86
C MET A 230 -7.25 3.07 7.97
N PRO A 231 -8.49 3.60 7.92
CA PRO A 231 -9.69 2.78 7.98
C PRO A 231 -9.64 1.65 6.94
N THR A 232 -9.79 0.42 7.40
CA THR A 232 -9.46 -0.78 6.63
C THR A 232 -10.70 -1.67 6.49
N PRO A 233 -11.09 -2.09 5.27
CA PRO A 233 -12.11 -3.11 5.09
C PRO A 233 -11.65 -4.43 5.69
N VAL A 234 -12.48 -5.00 6.56
CA VAL A 234 -12.28 -6.31 7.18
C VAL A 234 -13.39 -7.23 6.72
N ASN A 235 -13.00 -8.31 6.07
CA ASN A 235 -13.90 -9.39 5.72
C ASN A 235 -13.98 -10.36 6.90
N MET A 236 -15.20 -10.61 7.39
CA MET A 236 -15.45 -11.60 8.43
C MET A 236 -16.10 -12.82 7.81
N GLU A 237 -15.46 -13.97 7.96
CA GLU A 237 -16.05 -15.29 7.69
C GLU A 237 -16.62 -15.81 9.01
N ILE A 238 -17.93 -16.04 9.08
CA ILE A 238 -18.60 -16.44 10.33
C ILE A 238 -19.31 -17.77 10.16
N GLU A 239 -18.78 -18.82 10.77
CA GLU A 239 -19.43 -20.13 10.79
C GLU A 239 -20.27 -20.30 12.04
N ASN A 240 -21.58 -20.49 11.90
CA ASN A 240 -22.49 -20.47 13.05
C ASN A 240 -23.60 -21.51 12.99
N SER A 241 -23.95 -22.03 14.18
CA SER A 241 -25.06 -22.97 14.38
C SER A 241 -26.36 -22.28 14.81
N SER A 242 -26.28 -21.02 15.25
CA SER A 242 -27.41 -20.15 15.60
C SER A 242 -27.14 -18.73 15.10
N ASP A 243 -28.14 -17.85 15.10
CA ASP A 243 -27.93 -16.43 14.76
C ASP A 243 -26.76 -15.85 15.58
N VAL A 244 -25.83 -15.19 14.90
CA VAL A 244 -24.71 -14.45 15.50
C VAL A 244 -24.99 -12.96 15.31
N VAL A 245 -25.05 -12.25 16.43
CA VAL A 245 -25.25 -10.80 16.47
C VAL A 245 -23.89 -10.14 16.62
N ILE A 246 -23.56 -9.26 15.69
CA ILE A 246 -22.32 -8.49 15.67
C ILE A 246 -22.61 -7.05 16.11
N ARG A 247 -21.77 -6.54 16.99
CA ARG A 247 -21.72 -5.13 17.42
C ARG A 247 -20.38 -4.57 17.00
N TRP A 248 -20.38 -3.83 15.89
CA TRP A 248 -19.17 -3.21 15.36
C TRP A 248 -18.87 -1.88 16.06
N PRO A 249 -17.59 -1.48 16.19
CA PRO A 249 -17.21 -0.13 16.64
C PRO A 249 -17.97 0.95 15.88
N GLY A 250 -18.58 1.89 16.61
CA GLY A 250 -19.32 3.00 16.03
C GLY A 250 -20.79 2.68 15.66
N GLU A 251 -21.21 1.42 15.60
CA GLU A 251 -22.59 1.08 15.28
C GLU A 251 -23.55 1.32 16.46
N SER A 252 -24.74 1.84 16.15
CA SER A 252 -25.82 1.97 17.14
C SER A 252 -26.27 0.60 17.64
N ARG A 253 -26.44 0.47 18.96
CA ARG A 253 -26.99 -0.74 19.60
C ARG A 253 -28.39 -1.12 19.12
N SER A 254 -29.14 -0.19 18.52
CA SER A 254 -30.51 -0.41 18.07
C SER A 254 -30.63 -1.14 16.73
N ASN A 255 -29.53 -1.33 15.98
CA ASN A 255 -29.55 -2.00 14.68
C ASN A 255 -28.29 -2.84 14.45
N PRO A 256 -28.14 -3.98 15.15
CA PRO A 256 -26.95 -4.81 15.01
C PRO A 256 -26.94 -5.57 13.68
N THR A 257 -25.74 -5.95 13.23
CA THR A 257 -25.60 -6.87 12.10
C THR A 257 -25.90 -8.29 12.59
N ILE A 258 -26.81 -9.01 11.94
CA ILE A 258 -27.18 -10.38 12.31
C ILE A 258 -26.82 -11.33 11.19
N VAL A 259 -25.97 -12.31 11.49
CA VAL A 259 -25.60 -13.39 10.58
C VAL A 259 -26.40 -14.62 10.97
N LYS A 260 -27.22 -15.11 10.05
CA LYS A 260 -28.05 -16.30 10.28
C LYS A 260 -27.26 -17.58 10.02
N PRO A 261 -27.59 -18.68 10.71
CA PRO A 261 -26.89 -19.94 10.55
C PRO A 261 -27.20 -20.59 9.21
N ILE A 262 -26.29 -21.49 8.85
CA ILE A 262 -26.35 -22.36 7.68
C ILE A 262 -27.72 -23.03 7.54
N THR A 263 -28.31 -22.98 6.35
CA THR A 263 -29.44 -23.83 5.97
C THR A 263 -28.99 -24.77 4.84
N LYS A 264 -29.23 -26.08 4.98
CA LYS A 264 -29.01 -27.00 3.86
C LYS A 264 -29.91 -26.62 2.69
N VAL A 265 -29.33 -26.45 1.50
CA VAL A 265 -30.07 -26.36 0.23
C VAL A 265 -29.70 -27.60 -0.58
N GLY A 266 -30.53 -28.64 -0.50
CA GLY A 266 -30.22 -29.94 -1.12
C GLY A 266 -29.07 -30.67 -0.41
N ASP A 267 -28.09 -31.15 -1.18
CA ASP A 267 -26.91 -31.88 -0.69
C ASP A 267 -25.70 -30.97 -0.42
N GLU A 268 -25.77 -29.68 -0.77
CA GLU A 268 -24.71 -28.70 -0.51
C GLU A 268 -24.86 -28.09 0.90
N THR A 269 -23.73 -28.07 1.63
CA THR A 269 -23.62 -27.32 2.89
C THR A 269 -23.08 -25.94 2.54
N ILE A 270 -23.94 -24.92 2.60
CA ILE A 270 -23.51 -23.54 2.43
C ILE A 270 -22.94 -23.09 3.77
N HIS A 271 -21.64 -22.86 3.83
CA HIS A 271 -20.96 -22.37 5.02
C HIS A 271 -21.46 -20.96 5.38
N GLY A 272 -21.19 -20.55 6.62
CA GLY A 272 -21.39 -19.23 7.21
C GLY A 272 -21.48 -17.98 6.31
N GLY A 273 -22.08 -16.90 6.85
CA GLY A 273 -22.18 -15.63 6.13
C GLY A 273 -20.86 -14.85 6.10
N ASN A 274 -20.58 -14.19 4.98
CA ASN A 274 -19.49 -13.23 4.85
C ASN A 274 -20.00 -11.81 5.12
N VAL A 275 -19.33 -11.08 6.00
CA VAL A 275 -19.66 -9.69 6.33
C VAL A 275 -18.43 -8.81 6.20
N THR A 276 -18.50 -7.77 5.38
CA THR A 276 -17.46 -6.76 5.28
C THR A 276 -17.82 -5.54 6.12
N LYS A 277 -16.90 -5.08 6.97
CA LYS A 277 -17.02 -3.84 7.77
C LYS A 277 -15.73 -3.02 7.68
N ILE A 278 -15.83 -1.71 7.88
CA ILE A 278 -14.64 -0.85 7.95
C ILE A 278 -14.16 -0.79 9.40
N LEU A 279 -12.97 -1.32 9.66
CA LEU A 279 -12.27 -1.20 10.94
C LEU A 279 -11.67 0.21 11.06
N PRO A 280 -12.10 1.02 12.05
CA PRO A 280 -11.53 2.35 12.27
C PRO A 280 -10.03 2.28 12.56
N SER A 281 -9.33 3.38 12.31
CA SER A 281 -7.93 3.55 12.73
C SER A 281 -7.80 3.60 14.25
N GLY A 282 -6.67 3.10 14.76
CA GLY A 282 -6.28 3.17 16.16
C GLY A 282 -6.30 1.83 16.87
N SER A 283 -5.90 1.88 18.14
CA SER A 283 -5.89 0.73 19.05
C SER A 283 -7.19 0.64 19.83
N ASN A 284 -7.62 -0.57 20.16
CA ASN A 284 -8.83 -0.86 20.95
C ASN A 284 -10.19 -0.75 20.23
N ASN A 285 -10.30 -1.28 19.00
CA ASN A 285 -11.59 -1.41 18.35
C ASN A 285 -12.38 -2.58 18.96
N ASN A 286 -13.23 -2.28 19.94
CA ASN A 286 -14.04 -3.27 20.63
C ASN A 286 -15.17 -3.78 19.72
N ILE A 287 -15.12 -5.05 19.37
CA ILE A 287 -16.13 -5.77 18.59
C ILE A 287 -16.82 -6.78 19.51
N GLY A 288 -18.15 -6.71 19.56
CA GLY A 288 -18.98 -7.63 20.33
C GLY A 288 -19.64 -8.67 19.45
N PHE A 289 -19.65 -9.92 19.90
CA PHE A 289 -20.38 -11.02 19.30
C PHE A 289 -21.31 -11.67 20.34
N THR A 290 -22.52 -12.04 19.90
CA THR A 290 -23.44 -12.84 20.71
C THR A 290 -24.00 -13.97 19.86
N GLY A 291 -23.84 -15.22 20.30
CA GLY A 291 -24.30 -16.42 19.59
C GLY A 291 -23.43 -17.65 19.84
N THR A 292 -23.45 -18.60 18.91
CA THR A 292 -22.59 -19.80 18.94
C THR A 292 -22.05 -20.08 17.55
N GLY A 293 -20.73 -20.16 17.43
CA GLY A 293 -20.02 -20.32 16.16
C GLY A 293 -18.56 -19.91 16.26
N SER A 294 -17.94 -19.59 15.14
CA SER A 294 -16.59 -19.03 15.04
C SER A 294 -16.58 -17.84 14.09
N VAL A 295 -15.55 -17.00 14.22
CA VAL A 295 -15.30 -15.88 13.32
C VAL A 295 -13.83 -15.85 12.92
N ARG A 296 -13.58 -15.65 11.63
CA ARG A 296 -12.27 -15.35 11.07
C ARG A 296 -12.27 -13.96 10.44
N PHE A 297 -11.28 -13.15 10.77
CA PHE A 297 -11.04 -11.85 10.15
C PHE A 297 -10.00 -12.00 9.03
N ASP A 298 -10.31 -11.47 7.85
CA ASP A 298 -9.39 -11.40 6.72
C ASP A 298 -9.25 -9.95 6.25
N PHE A 299 -8.04 -9.41 6.43
CA PHE A 299 -7.70 -8.05 6.04
C PHE A 299 -6.21 -7.81 5.96
N HIS A 300 -5.88 -6.78 5.19
CA HIS A 300 -4.54 -6.21 5.08
C HIS A 300 -4.59 -4.77 5.59
N TYR A 301 -3.65 -4.38 6.43
CA TYR A 301 -3.53 -3.00 6.89
C TYR A 301 -3.32 -2.05 5.72
N ARG A 302 -3.90 -0.86 5.83
CA ARG A 302 -3.76 0.22 4.87
C ARG A 302 -2.96 1.37 5.48
N MET A 303 -1.92 1.83 4.80
CA MET A 303 -1.08 2.93 5.29
C MET A 303 -1.14 4.14 4.35
N MET A 304 -1.00 5.32 4.94
CA MET A 304 -0.68 6.52 4.17
C MET A 304 0.83 6.47 3.86
N TYR A 305 1.17 6.30 2.59
CA TYR A 305 2.53 6.20 2.07
C TYR A 305 2.81 7.36 1.12
#